data_AF-A0A820RX99-F1
#
_entry.id   AF-A0A820RX99-F1
#
_cell.length_a   1.000
_cell.length_b   1.000
_cell.length_c   1.000
_cell.angle_alpha   90.00
_cell.angle_beta   90.00
_cell.angle_gamma   90.00
#
_symmetry.space_group_name_H-M   'P 1'
#
loop_
_entity.id
_entity.type
_entity.pdbx_description
1 polymer ?
#
loop_
_entity_poly.entity_id
_entity_poly.type
_entity_poly.pdbx_seq_one_letter_code
_entity_poly.pdbx_strand_id
1 'polypeptide(L)'
;MIQRLRFYQIPWSHYCDKVRWALDLKEIPYELINYNPFGKTKGLERAPKTMPKLMPMLEDPNNKDDNQFQYDSTPILIYLNTQYPRSSISLFPSSSEQHEQVIDICLRLDSTLGLYARRIAYVQILNESPNILSLVLREKFSWANNPDTIRSRL
;
A
#
# COMPACT_ATOMS: atom_id res chain seq x y z
N MET A 1 12.31 11.99 -19.12
CA MET A 1 12.57 10.87 -18.18
C MET A 1 11.28 10.57 -17.45
N ILE A 2 10.90 9.28 -17.34
CA ILE A 2 9.76 8.86 -16.51
C ILE A 2 10.16 9.09 -15.05
N GLN A 3 9.32 9.79 -14.29
CA GLN A 3 9.51 10.03 -12.86
C GLN A 3 9.13 8.77 -12.08
N ARG A 4 9.80 8.51 -10.96
CA ARG A 4 9.46 7.37 -10.09
C ARG A 4 8.07 7.58 -9.48
N LEU A 5 7.31 6.50 -9.37
CA LEU A 5 6.08 6.49 -8.58
C LEU A 5 6.39 6.84 -7.12
N ARG A 6 5.42 7.37 -6.39
CA ARG A 6 5.54 7.64 -4.95
C ARG A 6 4.53 6.80 -4.21
N PHE A 7 5.01 5.89 -3.38
CA PHE A 7 4.18 4.99 -2.59
C PHE A 7 4.18 5.41 -1.14
N TYR A 8 3.04 5.88 -0.67
CA TYR A 8 2.80 6.27 0.73
C TYR A 8 2.25 5.06 1.49
N GLN A 9 2.91 4.69 2.59
CA GLN A 9 2.56 3.48 3.33
C GLN A 9 2.53 3.67 4.85
N ILE A 10 1.82 2.75 5.50
CA ILE A 10 2.08 2.39 6.89
C ILE A 10 2.89 1.08 6.84
N PRO A 11 4.14 1.03 7.34
CA PRO A 11 5.03 -0.10 7.11
C PRO A 11 4.49 -1.49 7.51
N TRP A 12 3.68 -1.55 8.57
CA TRP A 12 3.10 -2.78 9.11
C TRP A 12 1.66 -3.03 8.63
N SER A 13 1.15 -2.25 7.68
CA SER A 13 -0.20 -2.43 7.15
C SER A 13 -0.20 -3.47 6.04
N HIS A 14 -0.91 -4.58 6.27
CA HIS A 14 -1.09 -5.63 5.25
C HIS A 14 -1.73 -5.13 3.95
N TYR A 15 -2.52 -4.04 3.99
CA TYR A 15 -3.02 -3.40 2.77
C TYR A 15 -1.87 -2.77 1.95
N CYS A 16 -0.86 -2.21 2.63
CA CYS A 16 0.34 -1.70 1.99
C CYS A 16 1.23 -2.83 1.45
N ASP A 17 1.23 -4.01 2.09
CA ASP A 17 1.92 -5.19 1.58
C ASP A 17 1.46 -5.61 0.19
N LYS A 18 0.14 -5.63 -0.05
CA LYS A 18 -0.43 -5.92 -1.38
C LYS A 18 0.18 -5.02 -2.45
N VAL A 19 0.28 -3.71 -2.17
CA VAL A 19 0.81 -2.74 -3.13
C VAL A 19 2.32 -2.88 -3.31
N ARG A 20 3.09 -3.12 -2.23
CA ARG A 20 4.53 -3.40 -2.34
C ARG A 20 4.80 -4.61 -3.21
N TRP A 21 4.10 -5.72 -2.96
CA TRP A 21 4.25 -6.93 -3.75
C TRP A 21 3.90 -6.70 -5.22
N ALA A 22 2.87 -5.91 -5.52
CA ALA A 22 2.54 -5.57 -6.90
C ALA A 22 3.60 -4.71 -7.58
N LEU A 23 4.14 -3.69 -6.90
CA LEU A 23 5.22 -2.85 -7.41
C LEU A 23 6.48 -3.67 -7.65
N ASP A 24 6.84 -4.54 -6.70
CA ASP A 24 8.02 -5.41 -6.78
C ASP A 24 7.89 -6.45 -7.89
N LEU A 25 6.73 -7.13 -7.97
CA LEU A 25 6.45 -8.14 -8.99
C LEU A 25 6.46 -7.55 -10.39
N LYS A 26 6.00 -6.30 -10.57
CA LYS A 26 6.06 -5.59 -11.84
C LYS A 26 7.39 -4.88 -12.10
N GLU A 27 8.30 -4.91 -11.12
CA GLU A 27 9.59 -4.21 -11.08
C GLU A 27 9.47 -2.71 -11.39
N ILE A 28 8.41 -2.07 -10.89
CA ILE A 28 8.19 -0.64 -11.10
C ILE A 28 9.03 0.14 -10.08
N PRO A 29 9.94 1.03 -10.49
CA PRO A 29 10.72 1.82 -9.55
C PRO A 29 9.84 2.87 -8.84
N TYR A 30 9.87 2.87 -7.51
CA TYR A 30 9.12 3.81 -6.68
C TYR A 30 9.99 4.44 -5.58
N GLU A 31 9.58 5.63 -5.15
CA GLU A 31 10.00 6.29 -3.92
C GLU A 31 9.04 5.88 -2.80
N LEU A 32 9.59 5.37 -1.69
CA LEU A 32 8.81 4.89 -0.55
C LEU A 32 8.70 5.98 0.52
N ILE A 33 7.48 6.35 0.87
CA ILE A 33 7.18 7.42 1.82
C ILE A 33 6.41 6.83 3.00
N ASN A 34 7.03 6.85 4.17
CA ASN A 34 6.42 6.32 5.38
C ASN A 34 5.49 7.36 6.01
N TYR A 35 4.23 6.97 6.16
CA TYR A 35 3.18 7.76 6.78
C TYR A 35 2.90 7.25 8.20
N ASN A 36 2.99 8.15 9.17
CA ASN A 36 2.59 7.89 10.54
C ASN A 36 1.13 8.32 10.77
N PRO A 37 0.20 7.37 10.98
CA PRO A 37 -1.21 7.70 11.17
C PRO A 37 -1.51 8.37 12.52
N PHE A 38 -0.55 8.39 13.44
CA PHE A 38 -0.67 8.97 14.79
C PHE A 38 0.09 10.30 14.95
N GLY A 39 0.86 10.71 13.94
CA GLY A 39 1.61 11.95 13.93
C GLY A 39 0.85 13.11 13.28
N LYS A 40 1.50 14.30 13.22
CA LYS A 40 1.02 15.37 12.35
C LYS A 40 1.19 14.90 10.91
N THR A 41 0.13 14.98 10.11
CA THR A 41 0.00 14.44 8.73
C THR A 41 0.90 15.15 7.70
N LYS A 42 2.20 15.18 7.97
CA LYS A 42 3.23 15.68 7.06
C LYS A 42 3.45 14.67 5.93
N GLY A 43 3.70 15.16 4.72
CA GLY A 43 4.01 14.34 3.55
C GLY A 43 2.83 14.09 2.60
N LEU A 44 1.60 14.45 2.96
CA LEU A 44 0.42 14.34 2.08
C LEU A 44 -0.04 15.69 1.52
N GLU A 45 0.84 16.71 1.52
CA GLU A 45 0.49 18.06 1.06
C GLU A 45 0.22 18.12 -0.46
N ARG A 46 0.76 17.14 -1.21
CA ARG A 46 0.57 17.01 -2.65
C ARG A 46 -0.78 16.38 -3.02
N ALA A 47 -1.36 15.57 -2.13
CA ALA A 47 -2.63 14.91 -2.40
C ALA A 47 -3.77 15.95 -2.40
N PRO A 48 -4.79 15.79 -3.26
CA PRO A 48 -5.95 16.68 -3.27
C PRO A 48 -6.61 16.78 -1.89
N LYS A 49 -6.99 17.99 -1.47
CA LYS A 49 -7.65 18.21 -0.16
C LYS A 49 -8.98 17.45 -0.01
N THR A 50 -9.63 17.15 -1.12
CA THR A 50 -10.88 16.40 -1.21
C THR A 50 -10.70 14.89 -1.14
N MET A 51 -9.46 14.38 -1.29
CA MET A 51 -9.17 12.96 -1.28
C MET A 51 -9.01 12.43 0.16
N PRO A 52 -9.55 11.24 0.47
CA PRO A 52 -9.27 10.58 1.74
C PRO A 52 -7.77 10.37 1.96
N LYS A 53 -7.26 10.79 3.12
CA LYS A 53 -5.85 10.55 3.53
C LYS A 53 -5.70 9.16 4.14
N LEU A 54 -6.00 8.14 3.34
CA LEU A 54 -5.98 6.73 3.72
C LEU A 54 -4.80 6.03 3.06
N MET A 55 -4.16 5.12 3.80
CA MET A 55 -3.07 4.30 3.28
C MET A 55 -3.57 2.89 2.96
N PRO A 56 -3.06 2.24 1.91
CA PRO A 56 -2.03 2.71 0.97
C PRO A 56 -2.49 3.85 0.07
N MET A 57 -1.55 4.71 -0.34
CA MET A 57 -1.76 5.70 -1.40
C MET A 57 -0.59 5.67 -2.38
N LEU A 58 -0.89 5.81 -3.66
CA LEU A 58 0.05 5.89 -4.76
C LEU A 58 -0.10 7.25 -5.43
N GLU A 59 1.01 7.92 -5.69
CA GLU A 59 1.08 9.08 -6.58
C GLU A 59 1.89 8.68 -7.81
N ASP A 60 1.27 8.88 -8.96
CA ASP A 60 1.90 8.72 -10.27
C ASP A 60 2.17 10.10 -10.90
N PRO A 61 3.39 10.64 -10.75
CA PRO A 61 3.76 11.93 -11.33
C PRO A 61 3.84 11.90 -12.88
N ASN A 62 3.68 10.74 -13.51
CA ASN A 62 3.64 10.61 -14.96
C ASN A 62 2.21 10.70 -15.51
N ASN A 63 1.21 10.52 -14.64
CA ASN A 63 -0.19 10.68 -15.00
C ASN A 63 -0.62 12.14 -14.74
N LYS A 64 -1.08 12.83 -15.79
CA LYS A 64 -1.43 14.26 -15.75
C LYS A 64 -2.94 14.51 -15.63
N ASP A 65 -3.74 13.45 -15.63
CA ASP A 65 -5.20 13.52 -15.51
C ASP A 65 -5.65 13.34 -14.05
N ASP A 66 -6.95 13.19 -13.80
CA ASP A 66 -7.53 12.97 -12.47
C ASP A 66 -7.03 11.70 -11.75
N ASN A 67 -6.28 10.85 -12.46
CA ASN A 67 -5.64 9.64 -11.95
C ASN A 67 -4.18 9.85 -11.55
N GLN A 68 -3.80 11.05 -11.11
CA GLN A 68 -2.48 11.26 -10.50
C GLN A 68 -2.35 10.55 -9.13
N PHE A 69 -3.44 10.45 -8.36
CA PHE A 69 -3.44 9.83 -7.03
C PHE A 69 -4.45 8.68 -6.96
N GLN A 70 -4.03 7.57 -6.37
CA GLN A 70 -4.86 6.40 -6.06
C GLN A 70 -4.73 6.10 -4.57
N TYR A 71 -5.83 5.65 -3.95
CA TYR A 71 -5.82 5.18 -2.57
C TYR A 71 -6.59 3.86 -2.47
N ASP A 72 -6.36 3.14 -1.36
CA ASP A 72 -6.84 1.78 -1.13
C ASP A 72 -6.10 0.73 -1.99
N SER A 73 -5.92 -0.46 -1.43
CA SER A 73 -5.04 -1.48 -2.01
C SER A 73 -5.59 -2.00 -3.34
N THR A 74 -6.89 -2.33 -3.41
CA THR A 74 -7.50 -2.95 -4.58
C THR A 74 -7.55 -2.00 -5.80
N PRO A 75 -8.01 -0.73 -5.68
CA PRO A 75 -7.91 0.24 -6.77
C PRO A 75 -6.46 0.48 -7.25
N ILE A 76 -5.49 0.54 -6.34
CA ILE A 76 -4.08 0.67 -6.72
C ILE A 76 -3.60 -0.54 -7.54
N LEU A 77 -3.97 -1.77 -7.17
CA LEU A 77 -3.61 -2.96 -7.95
C LEU A 77 -4.18 -2.89 -9.38
N ILE A 78 -5.45 -2.49 -9.52
CA ILE A 78 -6.11 -2.32 -10.82
C ILE A 78 -5.40 -1.25 -11.65
N TYR A 79 -5.06 -0.11 -11.02
CA TYR A 79 -4.32 0.98 -11.64
C TYR A 79 -2.96 0.51 -12.16
N LEU A 80 -2.17 -0.16 -11.33
CA LEU A 80 -0.86 -0.68 -11.71
C LEU A 80 -0.95 -1.71 -12.82
N ASN A 81 -1.97 -2.58 -12.81
CA ASN A 81 -2.16 -3.56 -13.87
C ASN A 81 -2.48 -2.90 -15.23
N THR A 82 -3.29 -1.84 -15.20
CA THR A 82 -3.79 -1.15 -16.40
C THR A 82 -2.76 -0.18 -16.98
N GLN A 83 -2.16 0.67 -16.14
CA GLN A 83 -1.30 1.77 -16.59
C GLN A 83 0.16 1.36 -16.79
N TYR A 84 0.58 0.27 -16.14
CA TYR A 84 1.93 -0.27 -16.28
C TYR A 84 1.87 -1.71 -16.83
N PRO A 85 1.32 -1.92 -18.05
CA PRO A 85 1.28 -3.24 -18.64
C PRO A 85 2.70 -3.69 -18.97
N ARG A 86 3.13 -4.82 -18.40
CA ARG A 86 4.39 -5.48 -18.76
C ARG A 86 4.05 -6.85 -19.30
N SER A 87 4.62 -7.19 -20.45
CA SER A 87 4.23 -8.36 -21.25
C SER A 87 4.38 -9.71 -20.55
N SER A 88 5.23 -9.81 -19.52
CA SER A 88 5.51 -11.06 -18.80
C SER A 88 4.75 -11.24 -17.49
N ILE A 89 4.15 -10.19 -16.92
CA ILE A 89 3.61 -10.23 -15.54
C ILE A 89 2.31 -9.40 -15.43
N SER A 90 1.19 -10.13 -15.40
CA SER A 90 -0.14 -9.60 -15.08
C SER A 90 -0.48 -9.84 -13.61
N LEU A 91 -1.12 -8.86 -12.95
CA LEU A 91 -1.60 -9.01 -11.57
C LEU A 91 -2.94 -9.74 -11.50
N PHE A 92 -3.69 -9.74 -12.61
CA PHE A 92 -5.02 -10.34 -12.69
C PHE A 92 -5.10 -11.35 -13.85
N PRO A 93 -5.98 -12.35 -13.75
CA PRO A 93 -6.27 -13.24 -14.87
C PRO A 93 -6.79 -12.49 -16.10
N SER A 94 -6.55 -13.05 -17.30
CA SER A 94 -7.01 -12.44 -18.55
C SER A 94 -8.53 -12.60 -18.79
N SER A 95 -9.17 -13.57 -18.15
CA SER A 95 -10.64 -13.75 -18.21
C SER A 95 -11.33 -12.66 -17.39
N SER A 96 -12.31 -11.96 -17.99
CA SER A 96 -13.09 -10.92 -17.31
C SER A 96 -13.81 -11.47 -16.07
N GLU A 97 -14.38 -12.67 -16.17
CA GLU A 97 -15.08 -13.31 -15.05
C GLU A 97 -14.13 -13.60 -13.87
N GLN A 98 -12.95 -14.16 -14.17
CA GLN A 98 -11.96 -14.46 -13.14
C GLN A 98 -11.36 -13.18 -12.54
N HIS A 99 -11.21 -12.12 -13.34
CA HIS A 99 -10.77 -10.82 -12.87
C HIS A 99 -11.76 -10.26 -11.84
N GLU A 100 -13.06 -10.25 -12.14
CA GLU A 100 -14.09 -9.81 -11.20
C GLU A 100 -14.12 -10.66 -9.91
N GLN A 101 -13.96 -11.98 -10.04
CA GLN A 101 -13.86 -12.88 -8.88
C GLN A 101 -12.66 -12.55 -7.98
N VAL A 102 -11.50 -12.24 -8.56
CA VAL A 102 -10.31 -11.84 -7.79
C VAL A 102 -10.54 -10.50 -7.08
N ILE A 103 -11.22 -9.55 -7.72
CA ILE A 103 -11.58 -8.27 -7.09
C ILE A 103 -12.53 -8.51 -5.90
N ASP A 104 -13.57 -9.34 -6.07
CA ASP A 104 -14.49 -9.67 -4.98
C ASP A 104 -13.77 -10.33 -3.79
N ILE A 105 -12.86 -11.27 -4.07
CA ILE A 105 -12.02 -11.90 -3.03
C ILE A 105 -11.18 -10.84 -2.31
N CYS A 106 -10.55 -9.91 -3.04
CA CYS A 106 -9.75 -8.84 -2.45
C CYS A 106 -10.60 -7.98 -1.50
N LEU A 107 -11.76 -7.49 -1.95
CA LEU A 107 -12.66 -6.65 -1.16
C LEU A 107 -13.20 -7.38 0.08
N ARG A 108 -13.55 -8.66 -0.08
CA ARG A 108 -14.04 -9.50 1.03
C ARG A 108 -12.97 -9.75 2.07
N LEU A 109 -11.74 -10.07 1.67
CA LEU A 109 -10.62 -10.26 2.59
C LEU A 109 -10.22 -8.94 3.28
N ASP A 110 -10.26 -7.83 2.55
CA ASP A 110 -9.92 -6.52 3.10
C ASP A 110 -10.90 -6.10 4.20
N SER A 111 -12.20 -6.39 4.03
CA SER A 111 -13.27 -6.04 4.98
C SER A 111 -13.46 -7.03 6.12
N THR A 112 -13.04 -8.29 5.96
CA THR A 112 -13.18 -9.33 6.98
C THR A 112 -11.83 -9.65 7.63
N LEU A 113 -11.01 -10.47 6.97
CA LEU A 113 -9.73 -10.96 7.49
C LEU A 113 -8.79 -9.83 7.88
N GLY A 114 -8.65 -8.79 7.05
CA GLY A 114 -7.78 -7.65 7.33
C GLY A 114 -8.20 -6.90 8.61
N LEU A 115 -9.50 -6.66 8.76
CA LEU A 115 -10.05 -6.01 9.95
C LEU A 115 -9.83 -6.85 11.22
N TYR A 116 -10.12 -8.15 11.17
CA TYR A 116 -9.96 -9.04 12.32
C TYR A 116 -8.50 -9.26 12.69
N ALA A 117 -7.63 -9.47 11.70
CA ALA A 117 -6.20 -9.63 11.91
C ALA A 117 -5.59 -8.41 12.60
N ARG A 118 -5.94 -7.19 12.16
CA ARG A 118 -5.46 -5.96 12.80
C ARG A 118 -5.96 -5.84 14.24
N ARG A 119 -7.23 -6.16 14.51
CA ARG A 119 -7.81 -6.10 15.87
C ARG A 119 -7.08 -7.07 16.81
N ILE A 120 -6.91 -8.32 16.39
CA ILE A 120 -6.20 -9.34 17.19
C ILE A 120 -4.76 -8.91 17.43
N ALA A 121 -4.05 -8.44 16.39
CA ALA A 121 -2.67 -7.98 16.53
C ALA A 121 -2.54 -6.84 17.55
N TYR A 122 -3.41 -5.84 17.51
CA TYR A 122 -3.36 -4.73 18.46
C TYR A 122 -3.72 -5.16 19.88
N VAL A 123 -4.71 -6.02 20.07
CA VAL A 123 -5.05 -6.56 21.39
C VAL A 123 -3.88 -7.35 21.96
N GLN A 124 -3.25 -8.22 21.16
CA GLN A 124 -2.11 -9.01 21.61
C GLN A 124 -0.91 -8.13 21.96
N ILE A 125 -0.58 -7.14 21.13
CA ILE A 125 0.54 -6.21 21.41
C ILE A 125 0.26 -5.41 22.68
N LEU A 126 -0.97 -4.92 22.88
CA LEU A 126 -1.35 -4.18 24.07
C LEU A 126 -1.22 -5.02 25.35
N ASN A 127 -1.61 -6.29 25.29
CA ASN A 127 -1.57 -7.19 26.44
C ASN A 127 -0.14 -7.66 26.77
N GLU A 128 0.62 -8.10 25.77
CA GLU A 128 1.93 -8.73 26.01
C GLU A 128 3.09 -7.73 26.01
N SER A 129 2.97 -6.63 25.26
CA SER A 129 4.11 -5.77 24.93
C SER A 129 3.68 -4.33 24.64
N PRO A 130 3.01 -3.64 25.59
CA PRO A 130 2.48 -2.29 25.36
C PRO A 130 3.56 -1.27 24.97
N ASN A 131 4.81 -1.50 25.39
CA ASN A 131 5.96 -0.67 24.99
C ASN A 131 6.25 -0.74 23.48
N ILE A 132 6.00 -1.88 22.83
CA ILE A 132 6.15 -2.03 21.37
C ILE A 132 5.14 -1.14 20.65
N LEU A 133 3.91 -1.05 21.15
CA LEU A 133 2.94 -0.11 20.58
C LEU A 133 3.47 1.32 20.67
N SER A 134 4.05 1.73 21.80
CA SER A 134 4.63 3.08 21.92
C SER A 134 5.75 3.35 20.90
N LEU A 135 6.58 2.36 20.57
CA LEU A 135 7.58 2.47 19.50
C LEU A 135 6.90 2.61 18.14
N VAL A 136 5.80 1.89 17.92
CA VAL A 136 5.04 1.95 16.69
C VAL A 136 4.40 3.34 16.47
N LEU A 137 3.98 3.99 17.56
CA LEU A 137 3.34 5.30 17.55
C LEU A 137 4.33 6.47 17.43
N ARG A 138 5.56 6.35 17.96
CA ARG A 138 6.52 7.47 18.16
C ARG A 138 7.42 7.81 16.96
N GLU A 139 7.40 6.99 15.91
CA GLU A 139 8.09 7.19 14.63
C GLU A 139 9.63 7.21 14.67
N LYS A 140 10.22 6.18 14.04
CA LYS A 140 11.49 6.15 13.28
C LYS A 140 11.75 4.70 12.88
N PHE A 141 10.95 4.18 11.95
CA PHE A 141 11.17 2.83 11.42
C PHE A 141 12.25 2.88 10.34
N SER A 142 13.51 2.93 10.75
CA SER A 142 14.65 2.93 9.82
C SER A 142 14.63 1.72 8.88
N TRP A 143 14.16 0.56 9.36
CA TRP A 143 13.98 -0.65 8.55
C TRP A 143 12.90 -0.50 7.47
N ALA A 144 11.91 0.37 7.65
CA ALA A 144 10.81 0.55 6.71
C ALA A 144 11.13 1.52 5.56
N ASN A 145 12.29 2.17 5.60
CA ASN A 145 12.71 3.13 4.58
C ASN A 145 13.34 2.45 3.36
N ASN A 146 13.65 1.16 3.44
CA ASN A 146 14.28 0.43 2.34
C ASN A 146 13.27 -0.53 1.67
N PRO A 147 12.85 -0.27 0.42
CA PRO A 147 11.95 -1.15 -0.32
C PRO A 147 12.52 -2.57 -0.50
N ASP A 148 13.85 -2.74 -0.47
CA ASP A 148 14.51 -4.05 -0.64
C ASP A 148 14.42 -4.96 0.61
N THR A 149 13.95 -4.46 1.76
CA THR A 149 13.91 -5.24 3.02
C THR A 149 12.89 -6.37 3.03
N ILE A 150 12.04 -6.48 2.00
CA ILE A 150 11.02 -7.53 1.91
C ILE A 150 11.42 -8.64 0.94
N ARG A 151 12.24 -8.33 -0.08
CA ARG A 151 12.90 -9.36 -0.88
C ARG A 151 13.77 -10.30 -0.02
N SER A 152 14.19 -9.86 1.16
CA SER A 152 14.95 -10.65 2.13
C SER A 152 14.11 -11.30 3.25
N ARG A 153 12.76 -11.22 3.20
CA ARG A 153 11.85 -11.77 4.24
C ARG A 153 11.06 -13.00 3.77
N LEU A 154 11.28 -13.44 2.54
CA LEU A 154 10.85 -14.73 1.99
C LEU A 154 12.09 -15.55 1.62
#